data_AF-A0A936I101-F1
#
_entry.id   AF-A0A936I101-F1
#
_cell.length_a   1.000
_cell.length_b   1.000
_cell.length_c   1.000
_cell.angle_alpha   90.00
_cell.angle_beta   90.00
_cell.angle_gamma   90.00
#
_symmetry.space_group_name_H-M   'P 1'
#
loop_
_entity.id
_entity.type
_entity.pdbx_description
1 polymer ?
#
loop_
_entity_poly.entity_id
_entity_poly.type
_entity_poly.pdbx_seq_one_letter_code
_entity_poly.pdbx_strand_id
1 'polypeptide(L)'
;MAKRNGPEYWRRHLEAWHQSDLTQKDYCASHGLSVESLRRWRRREKEANAAARSSLTFVPVSVGKPDTTSVVRLRSPDGWEIELPGNSVPLLVDFLKHLS
;
A
#
# COMPACT_ATOMS: atom_id res chain seq x y z
N MET A 1 -37.14 3.75 -15.02
CA MET A 1 -36.55 4.36 -13.80
C MET A 1 -35.06 4.04 -13.76
N ALA A 2 -34.18 5.03 -13.99
CA ALA A 2 -32.75 4.82 -13.85
C ALA A 2 -32.42 4.63 -12.36
N LYS A 3 -32.02 3.41 -11.96
CA LYS A 3 -31.57 3.14 -10.60
C LYS A 3 -30.39 4.06 -10.29
N ARG A 4 -30.57 4.98 -9.33
CA ARG A 4 -29.48 5.80 -8.80
C ARG A 4 -28.60 4.89 -7.95
N ASN A 5 -27.63 4.26 -8.59
CA ASN A 5 -26.62 3.47 -7.88
C ASN A 5 -25.85 4.39 -6.91
N GLY A 6 -25.88 4.02 -5.62
CA GLY A 6 -25.27 4.79 -4.54
C GLY A 6 -23.72 4.75 -4.58
N PRO A 7 -23.07 5.60 -3.77
CA PRO A 7 -21.60 5.65 -3.70
C PRO A 7 -20.94 4.35 -3.28
N GLU A 8 -21.56 3.58 -2.38
CA GLU A 8 -21.04 2.29 -1.93
C GLU A 8 -21.05 1.24 -3.04
N TYR A 9 -22.08 1.26 -3.90
CA TYR A 9 -22.17 0.35 -5.05
C TYR A 9 -20.98 0.54 -5.99
N TRP A 10 -20.66 1.79 -6.30
CA TRP A 10 -19.53 2.11 -7.19
C TRP A 10 -18.18 1.86 -6.53
N ARG A 11 -18.05 2.07 -5.22
CA ARG A 11 -16.83 1.74 -4.48
C ARG A 11 -16.53 0.24 -4.55
N ARG A 12 -17.54 -0.62 -4.32
CA ARG A 12 -17.40 -2.08 -4.47
C ARG A 12 -16.98 -2.49 -5.88
N HIS A 13 -17.59 -1.87 -6.90
CA HIS A 13 -17.21 -2.16 -8.28
C HIS A 13 -15.80 -1.69 -8.64
N LEU A 14 -15.35 -0.55 -8.11
CA LEU A 14 -13.99 -0.06 -8.32
C LEU A 14 -12.94 -0.94 -7.63
N GLU A 15 -13.24 -1.44 -6.42
CA GLU A 15 -12.38 -2.39 -5.71
C GLU A 15 -12.29 -3.73 -6.43
N ALA A 16 -13.44 -4.31 -6.81
CA ALA A 16 -13.47 -5.54 -7.58
C ALA A 16 -12.75 -5.38 -8.93
N TRP A 17 -12.93 -4.25 -9.62
CA TRP A 17 -12.20 -3.95 -10.85
C TRP A 17 -10.69 -3.88 -10.64
N HIS A 18 -10.23 -3.26 -9.54
CA HIS A 18 -8.81 -3.18 -9.19
C HIS A 18 -8.21 -4.55 -8.84
N GLN A 19 -9.00 -5.48 -8.30
CA GLN A 19 -8.56 -6.85 -8.01
C GLN A 19 -8.58 -7.78 -9.23
N SER A 20 -9.44 -7.50 -10.22
CA SER A 20 -9.58 -8.36 -11.40
C SER A 20 -8.46 -8.21 -12.43
N ASP A 21 -7.57 -7.22 -12.32
CA ASP A 21 -6.53 -6.89 -13.32
C ASP A 21 -7.05 -6.65 -14.76
N LEU A 22 -8.37 -6.50 -14.91
CA LEU A 22 -9.04 -6.31 -16.20
C LEU A 22 -8.96 -4.87 -16.67
N THR A 23 -8.97 -4.67 -17.98
CA THR A 23 -9.15 -3.33 -18.53
C THR A 23 -10.55 -2.79 -18.19
N GLN A 24 -10.68 -1.46 -18.14
CA GLN A 24 -11.95 -0.82 -17.82
C GLN A 24 -13.10 -1.25 -18.76
N LYS A 25 -12.79 -1.50 -20.04
CA LYS A 25 -13.77 -1.95 -21.03
C LYS A 25 -14.21 -3.39 -20.78
N ASP A 26 -13.27 -4.31 -20.55
CA ASP A 26 -13.56 -5.72 -20.28
C ASP A 26 -14.39 -5.91 -19.02
N TYR A 27 -14.03 -5.19 -17.95
CA TYR A 27 -14.79 -5.23 -16.71
C TYR A 27 -16.21 -4.68 -16.89
N CYS A 28 -16.35 -3.55 -17.58
CA CYS A 28 -17.67 -2.99 -17.89
C CYS A 28 -18.52 -3.91 -18.78
N ALA A 29 -17.92 -4.57 -19.77
CA ALA A 29 -18.61 -5.53 -20.63
C ALA A 29 -19.10 -6.76 -19.85
N SER A 30 -18.24 -7.31 -18.97
CA SER A 30 -18.55 -8.50 -18.17
C SER A 30 -19.61 -8.24 -17.09
N HIS A 31 -19.63 -7.03 -16.52
CA HIS A 31 -20.53 -6.65 -15.42
C HIS A 31 -21.74 -5.81 -15.85
N GLY A 32 -21.92 -5.55 -17.16
CA GLY A 32 -23.04 -4.76 -17.68
C GLY A 32 -23.03 -3.29 -17.25
N LEU A 33 -21.84 -2.72 -17.02
CA LEU A 33 -21.67 -1.35 -16.54
C LEU A 33 -21.30 -0.41 -17.68
N SER A 34 -21.70 0.86 -17.56
CA SER A 34 -21.21 1.90 -18.47
C SER A 34 -19.80 2.35 -18.10
N VAL A 35 -18.89 2.31 -19.07
CA VAL A 35 -17.49 2.77 -18.94
C VAL A 35 -17.43 4.23 -18.47
N GLU A 36 -18.30 5.08 -18.99
CA GLU A 36 -18.36 6.49 -18.61
C GLU A 36 -18.78 6.68 -17.15
N SER A 37 -19.73 5.86 -16.68
CA SER A 37 -20.15 5.88 -15.28
C SER A 37 -19.01 5.45 -14.36
N LEU A 38 -18.33 4.34 -14.68
CA LEU A 38 -17.17 3.89 -13.92
C LEU A 38 -16.05 4.94 -13.90
N ARG A 39 -15.78 5.61 -15.04
CA ARG A 39 -14.79 6.69 -15.14
C ARG A 39 -15.15 7.88 -14.26
N ARG A 40 -16.42 8.31 -14.28
CA ARG A 40 -16.92 9.41 -13.44
C ARG A 40 -16.75 9.09 -11.96
N TRP A 41 -17.09 7.87 -11.54
CA TRP A 41 -16.96 7.44 -10.15
C TRP A 41 -15.51 7.29 -9.71
N ARG A 42 -14.62 6.80 -10.58
CA ARG A 42 -13.18 6.78 -10.32
C ARG A 42 -12.62 8.19 -10.10
N ARG A 43 -13.07 9.17 -10.89
CA ARG A 43 -12.67 10.58 -10.69
C ARG A 43 -13.12 11.09 -9.32
N ARG A 44 -14.37 10.81 -8.95
CA ARG A 44 -14.91 11.20 -7.64
C ARG A 44 -14.16 10.56 -6.46
N GLU A 45 -13.79 9.28 -6.57
CA GLU A 45 -12.94 8.59 -5.59
C GLU A 45 -11.57 9.25 -5.47
N LYS A 46 -10.94 9.60 -6.61
CA LYS A 46 -9.68 10.34 -6.63
C LYS A 46 -9.80 11.72 -5.98
N GLU A 47 -10.88 12.45 -6.26
CA GLU A 47 -11.16 13.75 -5.66
C GLU A 47 -11.42 13.63 -4.15
N ALA A 48 -12.17 12.62 -3.71
CA ALA A 48 -12.41 12.33 -2.29
C ALA A 48 -11.12 11.92 -1.56
N ASN A 49 -10.29 11.10 -2.18
CA ASN A 49 -8.98 10.71 -1.64
C ASN A 49 -8.02 11.90 -1.59
N ALA A 50 -8.03 12.76 -2.61
CA ALA A 50 -7.23 13.99 -2.62
C ALA A 50 -7.69 14.94 -1.50
N ALA A 51 -9.00 15.13 -1.31
CA ALA A 51 -9.53 15.90 -0.19
C ALA A 51 -9.13 15.30 1.17
N ALA A 52 -9.21 13.97 1.31
CA ALA A 52 -8.76 13.27 2.53
C ALA A 52 -7.24 13.39 2.76
N ARG A 53 -6.43 13.39 1.69
CA ARG A 53 -4.98 13.63 1.75
C ARG A 53 -4.63 15.07 2.07
N SER A 54 -5.41 16.03 1.61
CA SER A 54 -5.25 17.44 2.01
C SER A 54 -5.59 17.65 3.49
N SER A 55 -6.42 16.78 4.09
CA SER A 55 -6.66 16.75 5.54
C SER A 55 -5.69 15.88 6.34
N LEU A 56 -4.79 15.13 5.69
CA LEU A 56 -3.74 14.39 6.38
C LEU A 56 -2.63 15.37 6.74
N THR A 57 -2.56 15.74 8.03
CA THR A 57 -1.43 16.48 8.58
C THR A 57 -0.19 15.60 8.47
N PHE A 58 0.73 15.97 7.59
CA PHE A 58 2.06 15.38 7.57
C PHE A 58 2.76 15.74 8.87
N VAL A 59 2.88 14.75 9.76
CA VAL A 59 3.72 14.87 10.95
C VAL A 59 5.15 14.55 10.52
N PRO A 60 6.09 15.50 10.57
CA PRO A 60 7.49 15.21 10.31
C PRO A 60 8.00 14.28 11.41
N VAL A 61 8.25 13.02 11.06
CA VAL A 61 9.03 12.11 11.90
C VAL A 61 10.50 12.36 11.57
N SER A 62 11.22 12.93 12.54
CA SER A 62 12.68 13.05 12.46
C SER A 62 13.27 11.66 12.57
N VAL A 63 13.71 11.11 11.44
CA VAL A 63 14.59 9.95 11.45
C VAL A 63 15.90 10.42 12.07
N GLY A 64 16.15 10.01 13.31
CA GLY A 64 17.42 10.26 13.99
C GLY A 64 18.56 9.80 13.09
N LYS A 65 19.69 10.54 13.11
CA LYS A 65 20.92 10.08 12.44
C LYS A 65 21.18 8.65 12.90
N PRO A 66 21.62 7.72 12.02
CA PRO A 66 21.95 6.38 12.46
C PRO A 66 23.01 6.52 13.56
N ASP A 67 22.61 6.26 14.81
CA ASP A 67 23.49 6.27 15.95
C ASP A 67 24.47 5.11 15.75
N THR A 68 25.67 5.43 15.26
CA THR A 68 26.77 4.47 15.03
C THR A 68 27.21 3.80 16.33
N THR A 69 26.74 4.29 17.49
CA THR A 69 26.99 3.78 18.83
C THR A 69 26.00 2.70 19.26
N SER A 70 24.87 2.53 18.56
CA SER A 70 23.88 1.51 18.91
C SER A 70 24.34 0.16 18.39
N VAL A 71 24.55 -0.81 19.27
CA VAL A 71 24.89 -2.20 18.88
C VAL A 71 23.62 -3.03 18.84
N VAL A 72 23.39 -3.72 17.72
CA VAL A 72 22.33 -4.70 17.52
C VAL A 72 22.89 -6.09 17.79
N ARG A 73 22.25 -6.83 18.69
CA ARG A 73 22.56 -8.24 19.02
C ARG A 73 21.55 -9.16 18.37
N LEU A 74 22.01 -10.09 17.53
CA LEU A 74 21.22 -11.18 16.97
C LEU A 74 21.58 -12.47 17.68
N ARG A 75 20.58 -13.23 18.12
CA ARG A 75 20.73 -14.60 18.58
C ARG A 75 20.00 -15.54 17.64
N SER A 76 20.66 -16.62 17.25
CA SER A 76 20.01 -17.71 16.53
C SER A 76 19.54 -18.81 17.48
N PRO A 77 18.57 -19.63 17.06
CA PRO A 77 18.19 -20.83 17.79
C PRO A 77 19.32 -21.88 17.85
N ASP A 78 20.32 -21.78 16.96
CA ASP A 78 21.49 -22.66 16.89
C ASP A 78 22.60 -22.25 17.89
N GLY A 79 22.40 -21.14 18.61
CA GLY A 79 23.29 -20.71 19.71
C GLY A 79 24.40 -19.75 19.32
N TRP A 80 24.45 -19.29 18.07
CA TRP A 80 25.38 -18.22 17.68
C TRP A 80 24.80 -16.84 18.01
N GLU A 81 25.67 -15.93 18.45
CA GLU A 81 25.37 -14.53 18.79
C GLU A 81 26.23 -13.61 17.92
N ILE A 82 25.61 -12.62 17.28
CA ILE A 82 26.29 -11.64 16.42
C ILE A 82 25.99 -10.24 16.93
N GLU A 83 27.05 -9.44 17.14
CA GLU A 83 26.99 -8.04 17.50
C GLU A 83 27.37 -7.16 16.31
N LEU A 84 26.47 -6.24 15.92
CA LEU A 84 26.67 -5.36 14.78
C LEU A 84 26.35 -3.91 15.13
N PRO A 85 27.08 -2.92 14.61
CA PRO A 85 26.69 -1.53 14.74
C PRO A 85 25.39 -1.26 13.97
N GLY A 86 24.52 -0.42 14.51
CA GLY A 86 23.15 -0.17 14.07
C GLY A 86 23.01 0.45 12.67
N ASN A 87 24.12 0.83 12.05
CA ASN A 87 24.17 1.23 10.64
C ASN A 87 24.23 0.04 9.67
N SER A 88 24.31 -1.19 10.16
CA SER A 88 24.51 -2.40 9.34
C SER A 88 23.20 -3.09 8.93
N VAL A 89 22.05 -2.42 9.09
CA VAL A 89 20.70 -2.97 8.77
C VAL A 89 20.59 -3.57 7.36
N PRO A 90 21.17 -2.99 6.29
CA PRO A 90 21.07 -3.57 4.94
C PRO A 90 21.81 -4.90 4.82
N LEU A 91 22.98 -5.03 5.45
CA LEU A 91 23.79 -6.25 5.46
C LEU A 91 23.14 -7.35 6.32
N LEU A 92 22.44 -6.96 7.37
CA LEU A 92 21.69 -7.88 8.24
C LEU A 92 20.59 -8.60 7.45
N VAL A 93 19.83 -7.87 6.63
CA VAL A 93 18.77 -8.47 5.79
C VAL A 93 19.34 -9.43 4.76
N ASP A 94 20.51 -9.12 4.18
CA ASP A 94 21.19 -9.99 3.23
C ASP A 94 21.69 -11.29 3.90
N PHE A 95 22.32 -11.16 5.07
CA PHE A 95 22.80 -12.29 5.86
C PHE A 95 21.67 -13.22 6.32
N LEU A 96 20.55 -12.66 6.80
CA LEU A 96 19.39 -13.46 7.21
C LEU A 96 18.77 -14.25 6.04
N LYS A 97 18.82 -13.71 4.82
CA LYS A 97 18.34 -14.43 3.62
C LYS A 97 19.25 -15.59 3.24
N HIS A 98 20.54 -15.51 3.54
CA HIS A 98 21.51 -16.58 3.27
C HIS A 98 21.54 -17.68 4.34
N LEU A 99 20.90 -17.46 5.49
CA LEU A 99 20.78 -18.43 6.58
C LEU A 99 19.54 -19.33 6.50
N SER A 100 18.69 -19.15 5.48
CA SER A 100 17.55 -20.04 5.20
C SER A 100 17.93 -21.21 4.30
#